data_AF-F3CF87-F1
#
_entry.id   AF-F3CF87-F1
#
_cell.length_a   1.000
_cell.length_b   1.000
_cell.length_c   1.000
_cell.angle_alpha   90.00
_cell.angle_beta   90.00
_cell.angle_gamma   90.00
#
_symmetry.space_group_name_H-M   'P 1'
#
loop_
_entity.id
_entity.type
_entity.pdbx_description
1 polymer ?
#
loop_
_entity_poly.entity_id
_entity_poly.type
_entity_poly.pdbx_seq_one_letter_code
_entity_poly.pdbx_strand_id
1 'polypeptide(L)'
;EAKVERVIEEAAELKVAPQVGLRVRLSSLASSKWADTGGEKSKFGLSAAQLLSVVERFRKAGLDQGIRLLHFHMGSQIANLADYQHGFKEAIRYYGELRKLGLPVDYIDVGGGLGVDYD
;
A
#
# COMPACT_ATOMS: atom_id res chain seq x y z
N GLU A 1 -7.14 -9.10 -0.50
CA GLU A 1 -8.40 -9.34 -1.25
C GLU A 1 -9.59 -9.67 -0.38
N ALA A 2 -9.53 -10.69 0.50
CA ALA A 2 -10.69 -11.12 1.32
C ALA A 2 -11.41 -10.02 2.13
N LYS A 3 -10.73 -8.92 2.47
CA LYS A 3 -11.33 -7.78 3.20
C LYS A 3 -12.09 -6.79 2.30
N VAL A 4 -11.88 -6.82 0.99
CA VAL A 4 -12.41 -5.79 0.08
C VAL A 4 -13.91 -5.93 -0.13
N GLU A 5 -14.39 -7.15 -0.38
CA GLU A 5 -15.84 -7.41 -0.52
C GLU A 5 -16.58 -6.94 0.72
N ARG A 6 -16.09 -7.31 1.91
CA ARG A 6 -16.68 -6.90 3.17
C ARG A 6 -16.71 -5.37 3.33
N VAL A 7 -15.66 -4.65 2.95
CA VAL A 7 -15.67 -3.18 3.00
C VAL A 7 -16.73 -2.59 2.07
N ILE A 8 -16.90 -3.16 0.88
CA ILE A 8 -17.91 -2.71 -0.10
C ILE A 8 -19.32 -2.99 0.42
N GLU A 9 -19.57 -4.20 0.92
CA GLU A 9 -20.86 -4.62 1.49
C GLU A 9 -21.27 -3.74 2.68
N GLU A 10 -20.38 -3.60 3.67
CA GLU A 10 -20.66 -2.82 4.88
C GLU A 10 -20.84 -1.33 4.56
N ALA A 11 -20.07 -0.79 3.60
CA ALA A 11 -20.26 0.59 3.15
C ALA A 11 -21.63 0.80 2.50
N ALA A 12 -22.13 -0.17 1.73
CA ALA A 12 -23.46 -0.13 1.15
C ALA A 12 -24.56 -0.24 2.21
N GLU A 13 -24.41 -1.15 3.18
CA GLU A 13 -25.35 -1.30 4.31
C GLU A 13 -25.44 -0.03 5.17
N LEU A 14 -24.29 0.57 5.48
CA LEU A 14 -24.19 1.78 6.27
C LEU A 14 -24.48 3.06 5.46
N LYS A 15 -24.64 2.95 4.14
CA LYS A 15 -24.85 4.07 3.19
C LYS A 15 -23.77 5.16 3.31
N VAL A 16 -22.52 4.74 3.41
CA VAL A 16 -21.36 5.64 3.50
C VAL A 16 -20.44 5.46 2.30
N ALA A 17 -19.74 6.52 1.91
CA ALA A 17 -18.63 6.43 0.98
C ALA A 17 -17.34 6.12 1.77
N PRO A 18 -16.74 4.91 1.64
CA PRO A 18 -15.59 4.55 2.43
C PRO A 18 -14.34 5.27 1.92
N GLN A 19 -13.50 5.75 2.84
CA GLN A 19 -12.15 6.20 2.53
C GLN A 19 -11.16 5.12 2.91
N VAL A 20 -10.42 4.61 1.93
CA VAL A 20 -9.55 3.44 2.11
C VAL A 20 -8.12 3.72 1.66
N GLY A 21 -7.19 3.03 2.32
CA GLY A 21 -5.80 2.94 1.93
C GLY A 21 -5.45 1.58 1.33
N LEU A 22 -4.58 1.56 0.33
CA LEU A 22 -4.03 0.35 -0.25
C LEU A 22 -2.61 0.14 0.25
N ARG A 23 -2.37 -0.96 0.97
CA ARG A 23 -1.02 -1.36 1.38
C ARG A 23 -0.38 -2.20 0.27
N VAL A 24 0.80 -1.82 -0.18
CA VAL A 24 1.58 -2.58 -1.18
C VAL A 24 2.75 -3.32 -0.55
N ARG A 25 3.16 -4.42 -1.18
CA ARG A 25 4.46 -5.06 -0.92
C ARG A 25 5.51 -4.48 -1.84
N LEU A 26 6.71 -4.28 -1.30
CA LEU A 26 7.84 -3.74 -2.06
C LEU A 26 8.79 -4.86 -2.44
N SER A 27 8.90 -5.13 -3.74
CA SER A 27 9.82 -6.13 -4.29
C SER A 27 11.29 -5.77 -4.07
N SER A 28 11.62 -4.48 -3.97
CA SER A 28 12.96 -3.97 -3.67
C SER A 28 13.51 -4.44 -2.31
N LEU A 29 12.65 -4.91 -1.41
CA LEU A 29 13.04 -5.41 -0.10
C LEU A 29 13.19 -6.94 -0.05
N ALA A 30 12.95 -7.66 -1.15
CA ALA A 30 12.89 -9.13 -1.17
C ALA A 30 14.21 -9.83 -0.79
N SER A 31 15.36 -9.16 -0.95
CA SER A 31 16.69 -9.66 -0.54
C SER A 31 17.21 -9.04 0.76
N SER A 32 16.47 -8.11 1.36
CA SER A 32 16.86 -7.41 2.58
C SER A 32 16.50 -8.22 3.84
N LYS A 33 17.09 -7.84 4.98
CA LYS A 33 16.72 -8.40 6.31
C LYS A 33 15.23 -8.23 6.64
N TRP A 34 14.52 -7.35 5.93
CA TRP A 34 13.11 -7.01 6.15
C TRP A 34 12.15 -7.62 5.12
N ALA A 35 12.62 -8.59 4.32
CA ALA A 35 11.81 -9.27 3.30
C ALA A 35 10.47 -9.82 3.85
N ASP A 36 10.44 -10.25 5.11
CA ASP A 36 9.24 -10.81 5.76
C ASP A 36 8.29 -9.73 6.35
N THR A 37 8.74 -8.48 6.49
CA THR A 37 7.95 -7.40 7.07
C THR A 37 7.40 -6.43 6.02
N GLY A 38 8.24 -6.01 5.07
CA GLY A 38 7.89 -5.09 3.99
C GLY A 38 8.02 -5.66 2.57
N GLY A 39 8.70 -6.81 2.43
CA GLY A 39 8.97 -7.42 1.13
C GLY A 39 7.85 -8.31 0.60
N GLU A 40 8.12 -8.97 -0.52
CA GLU A 40 7.17 -9.85 -1.23
C GLU A 40 6.61 -10.99 -0.36
N LYS A 41 7.40 -11.46 0.61
CA LYS A 41 7.04 -12.51 1.57
C LYS A 41 6.19 -12.01 2.75
N SER A 42 5.94 -10.70 2.85
CA SER A 42 5.14 -10.12 3.92
C SER A 42 3.73 -10.71 3.95
N LYS A 43 3.24 -11.01 5.15
CA LYS A 43 1.84 -11.45 5.35
C LYS A 43 0.82 -10.35 5.05
N PHE A 44 1.27 -9.09 5.03
CA PHE A 44 0.44 -7.93 4.81
C PHE A 44 0.80 -7.23 3.50
N GLY A 45 -0.15 -6.46 2.98
CA GLY A 45 -0.01 -5.79 1.69
C GLY A 45 -0.38 -6.65 0.49
N LEU A 46 -0.63 -5.95 -0.61
CA LEU A 46 -1.05 -6.47 -1.90
C LEU A 46 0.18 -6.59 -2.80
N SER A 47 0.26 -7.67 -3.57
CA SER A 47 1.11 -7.71 -4.76
C SER A 47 0.55 -6.78 -5.85
N ALA A 48 1.34 -6.49 -6.89
CA ALA A 48 0.88 -5.65 -8.01
C ALA A 48 -0.41 -6.21 -8.68
N ALA A 49 -0.49 -7.54 -8.85
CA ALA A 49 -1.68 -8.17 -9.42
C ALA A 49 -2.91 -8.02 -8.51
N GLN A 50 -2.73 -8.22 -7.20
CA GLN A 50 -3.81 -8.02 -6.23
C GLN A 50 -4.23 -6.56 -6.13
N LEU A 51 -3.29 -5.62 -6.26
CA LEU A 51 -3.58 -4.18 -6.27
C LEU A 51 -4.55 -3.82 -7.40
N LEU A 52 -4.27 -4.27 -8.63
CA LEU A 52 -5.13 -4.04 -9.79
C LEU A 52 -6.50 -4.72 -9.62
N SER A 53 -6.53 -5.96 -9.13
CA SER A 53 -7.75 -6.71 -8.81
C SER A 53 -8.64 -5.95 -7.82
N VAL A 54 -8.05 -5.38 -6.76
CA VAL A 54 -8.77 -4.58 -5.76
C VAL A 54 -9.32 -3.29 -6.35
N VAL A 55 -8.50 -2.55 -7.11
CA VAL A 55 -8.93 -1.31 -7.78
C VAL A 55 -10.15 -1.57 -8.67
N GLU A 56 -10.12 -2.65 -9.46
CA GLU A 56 -11.22 -3.01 -10.35
C GLU A 56 -12.51 -3.35 -9.60
N ARG A 57 -12.43 -4.00 -8.44
CA ARG A 57 -13.60 -4.29 -7.59
C ARG A 57 -14.23 -3.01 -7.05
N PHE A 58 -13.42 -2.08 -6.53
CA PHE A 58 -13.91 -0.78 -6.09
C PHE A 58 -14.54 0.01 -7.24
N ARG A 59 -13.95 -0.05 -8.45
CA ARG A 59 -14.50 0.62 -9.63
C ARG A 59 -15.84 0.02 -10.05
N LYS A 60 -15.98 -1.30 -10.08
CA LYS A 60 -17.26 -1.98 -10.36
C LYS A 60 -18.36 -1.62 -9.34
N ALA A 61 -17.98 -1.38 -8.09
CA ALA A 61 -18.89 -0.91 -7.06
C ALA A 61 -19.16 0.61 -7.10
N GLY A 62 -18.51 1.38 -7.99
CA GLY A 62 -18.61 2.84 -8.03
C GLY A 62 -17.96 3.55 -6.84
N LEU A 63 -17.01 2.89 -6.16
CA LEU A 63 -16.36 3.35 -4.92
C LEU A 63 -14.87 3.65 -5.10
N ASP A 64 -14.33 3.62 -6.32
CA ASP A 64 -12.90 3.83 -6.59
C ASP A 64 -12.39 5.23 -6.19
N GLN A 65 -13.28 6.22 -6.17
CA GLN A 65 -12.98 7.55 -5.63
C GLN A 65 -12.72 7.57 -4.10
N GLY A 66 -13.08 6.49 -3.40
CA GLY A 66 -12.75 6.27 -1.98
C GLY A 66 -11.31 5.83 -1.74
N ILE A 67 -10.56 5.45 -2.79
CA ILE A 67 -9.16 5.03 -2.67
C ILE A 67 -8.27 6.29 -2.58
N ARG A 68 -7.87 6.64 -1.36
CA ARG A 68 -7.28 7.96 -1.06
C ARG A 68 -5.83 7.88 -0.56
N LEU A 69 -5.36 6.70 -0.17
CA LEU A 69 -4.06 6.53 0.47
C LEU A 69 -3.30 5.33 -0.10
N LEU A 70 -2.01 5.53 -0.39
CA LEU A 70 -1.05 4.45 -0.64
C LEU A 70 -0.21 4.27 0.63
N HIS A 71 -0.12 3.04 1.14
CA HIS A 71 0.69 2.70 2.31
C HIS A 71 1.75 1.67 1.96
N PHE A 72 2.94 1.82 2.54
CA PHE A 72 3.94 0.76 2.60
C PHE A 72 4.66 0.82 3.94
N HIS A 73 5.28 -0.28 4.35
CA HIS A 73 6.08 -0.32 5.56
C HIS A 73 7.31 -1.18 5.30
N MET A 74 8.49 -0.58 5.43
CA MET A 74 9.74 -1.21 5.05
C MET A 74 10.37 -2.07 6.16
N GLY A 75 9.84 -1.98 7.39
CA GLY A 75 10.39 -2.61 8.58
C GLY A 75 10.71 -1.59 9.68
N SER A 76 11.28 -2.04 10.78
CA SER A 76 11.73 -1.20 11.89
C SER A 76 13.25 -1.07 11.90
N GLN A 77 13.76 0.03 12.46
CA GLN A 77 15.19 0.27 12.68
C GLN A 77 16.02 0.17 11.38
N ILE A 78 15.56 0.83 10.32
CA ILE A 78 16.28 0.90 9.06
C ILE A 78 17.43 1.89 9.24
N ALA A 79 18.64 1.37 9.35
CA ALA A 79 19.84 2.18 9.57
C ALA A 79 20.45 2.72 8.27
N ASN A 80 20.18 2.09 7.13
CA ASN A 80 20.81 2.44 5.86
C ASN A 80 19.90 3.31 4.99
N LEU A 81 20.37 4.51 4.63
CA LEU A 81 19.67 5.44 3.74
C LEU A 81 19.40 4.84 2.34
N ALA A 82 20.28 3.97 1.85
CA ALA A 82 20.11 3.35 0.54
C ALA A 82 18.86 2.47 0.45
N ASP A 83 18.48 1.82 1.56
CA ASP A 83 17.27 1.00 1.63
C ASP A 83 16.02 1.90 1.48
N TYR A 84 15.99 3.04 2.19
CA TYR A 84 14.92 4.05 2.02
C TYR A 84 14.77 4.51 0.58
N GLN A 85 15.88 4.87 -0.06
CA GLN A 85 15.86 5.34 -1.45
C GLN A 85 15.27 4.29 -2.39
N HIS A 86 15.61 3.01 -2.21
CA HIS A 86 15.05 1.93 -3.02
C HIS A 86 13.55 1.75 -2.77
N GLY A 87 13.13 1.64 -1.51
CA GLY A 87 11.73 1.44 -1.17
C GLY A 87 10.84 2.60 -1.61
N PHE A 88 11.30 3.84 -1.40
CA PHE A 88 10.54 5.04 -1.78
C PHE A 88 10.45 5.16 -3.30
N LYS A 89 11.52 4.85 -4.04
CA LYS A 89 11.50 4.87 -5.51
C LYS A 89 10.52 3.84 -6.08
N GLU A 90 10.35 2.70 -5.44
CA GLU A 90 9.32 1.72 -5.83
C GLU A 90 7.91 2.21 -5.47
N ALA A 91 7.71 2.72 -4.24
CA ALA A 91 6.41 3.24 -3.79
C ALA A 91 5.91 4.42 -4.66
N ILE A 92 6.81 5.33 -5.07
CA ILE A 92 6.46 6.44 -5.96
C ILE A 92 6.00 5.95 -7.33
N ARG A 93 6.52 4.81 -7.82
CA ARG A 93 6.02 4.21 -9.07
C ARG A 93 4.60 3.69 -8.89
N TYR A 94 4.32 2.97 -7.80
CA TYR A 94 2.95 2.55 -7.48
C TYR A 94 2.00 3.76 -7.42
N TYR A 95 2.40 4.83 -6.73
CA TYR A 95 1.62 6.07 -6.68
C TYR A 95 1.35 6.63 -8.09
N GLY A 96 2.38 6.77 -8.91
CA GLY A 96 2.26 7.27 -10.28
C GLY A 96 1.30 6.44 -11.13
N GLU A 97 1.38 5.11 -11.06
CA GLU A 97 0.47 4.22 -11.80
C GLU A 97 -0.97 4.31 -11.27
N LEU A 98 -1.18 4.36 -9.95
CA LEU A 98 -2.53 4.53 -9.38
C LEU A 98 -3.15 5.88 -9.80
N ARG A 99 -2.37 6.97 -9.82
CA ARG A 99 -2.84 8.27 -10.33
C ARG A 99 -3.15 8.23 -11.83
N LYS A 100 -2.34 7.54 -12.64
CA LYS A 100 -2.61 7.34 -14.09
C LYS A 100 -3.90 6.56 -14.34
N LEU A 101 -4.25 5.65 -13.44
CA LEU A 101 -5.53 4.92 -13.47
C LEU A 101 -6.74 5.80 -13.10
N GLY A 102 -6.53 7.08 -12.76
CA GLY A 102 -7.59 8.03 -12.40
C GLY A 102 -8.00 7.95 -10.93
N LEU A 103 -7.24 7.24 -10.09
CA LEU A 103 -7.55 7.14 -8.66
C LEU A 103 -7.07 8.39 -7.93
N PRO A 104 -7.85 8.88 -6.97
CA PRO A 104 -7.53 10.13 -6.31
C PRO A 104 -6.74 9.86 -5.02
N VAL A 105 -5.58 9.22 -5.18
CA VAL A 105 -4.64 8.94 -4.07
C VAL A 105 -4.02 10.28 -3.66
N ASP A 106 -4.40 10.81 -2.50
CA ASP A 106 -3.94 12.11 -1.99
C ASP A 106 -2.77 11.96 -1.02
N TYR A 107 -2.64 10.78 -0.40
CA TYR A 107 -1.66 10.51 0.64
C TYR A 107 -0.75 9.35 0.26
N ILE A 108 0.53 9.51 0.58
CA ILE A 108 1.50 8.42 0.62
C ILE A 108 1.95 8.30 2.09
N ASP A 109 1.58 7.20 2.72
CA ASP A 109 2.04 6.83 4.05
C ASP A 109 3.25 5.90 3.92
N VAL A 110 4.41 6.40 4.32
CA VAL A 110 5.69 5.69 4.26
C VAL A 110 5.90 4.70 5.41
N GLY A 111 4.95 4.66 6.36
CA GLY A 111 5.02 3.86 7.56
C GLY A 111 6.12 4.30 8.53
N GLY A 112 6.37 3.46 9.53
CA GLY A 112 7.51 3.61 10.42
C GLY A 112 8.81 3.09 9.79
N GLY A 113 9.87 3.06 10.61
CA GLY A 113 11.14 2.45 10.24
C GLY A 113 12.36 3.30 10.53
N LEU A 114 12.17 4.60 10.77
CA LEU A 114 13.24 5.55 11.11
C LEU A 114 14.08 5.00 12.26
N GLY A 115 15.34 4.70 11.96
CA GLY A 115 16.29 4.24 12.97
C GLY A 115 16.60 5.36 13.96
N VAL A 116 16.75 4.97 15.22
CA VAL A 116 17.28 5.82 16.29
C VAL A 116 18.65 5.27 16.68
N ASP A 117 19.63 6.14 16.88
CA ASP A 117 20.92 5.74 17.43
C ASP A 117 20.77 5.52 18.94
N TYR A 118 20.98 4.29 19.40
CA TYR A 118 20.79 3.91 20.80
C TYR A 118 22.12 3.85 21.58
N ASP A 119 23.25 3.95 20.89
CA ASP A 119 24.60 3.89 21.47
C ASP A 119 25.14 5.30 21.82
#